data_AF-A0A833P8L9-F1
#
_entry.id   AF-A0A833P8L9-F1
#
_cell.length_a   1.000
_cell.length_b   1.000
_cell.length_c   1.000
_cell.angle_alpha   90.00
_cell.angle_beta   90.00
_cell.angle_gamma   90.00
#
_symmetry.space_group_name_H-M   'P 1'
#
loop_
_entity.id
_entity.type
_entity.pdbx_description
1 polymer ?
#
loop_
_entity_poly.entity_id
_entity_poly.type
_entity_poly.pdbx_seq_one_letter_code
_entity_poly.pdbx_strand_id
1 'polypeptide(L)'
;MISKLCIDKVNSISKNQTQELYKLCKEIDMEPHVLKLLNKVNLITPEHIHLNSFMFEPLVDMSMNNLVSLYSSIRNLDSTIA
;
A
#
# COMPACT_ATOMS: atom_id res chain seq x y z
N MET A 1 -4.70 10.28 8.24
CA MET A 1 -4.52 10.11 6.78
C MET A 1 -5.80 9.75 6.04
N ILE A 2 -6.52 8.71 6.48
CA ILE A 2 -7.81 8.30 5.86
C ILE A 2 -8.89 9.37 6.02
N SER A 3 -8.81 10.20 7.06
CA SER A 3 -9.71 11.35 7.28
C SER A 3 -9.66 12.43 6.20
N LYS A 4 -8.61 12.46 5.34
CA LYS A 4 -8.52 13.39 4.20
C LYS A 4 -9.26 12.86 2.96
N LEU A 5 -9.71 11.61 2.97
CA LEU A 5 -10.40 10.96 1.85
C LEU A 5 -11.92 10.99 2.06
N CYS A 6 -12.67 11.04 0.97
CA CYS A 6 -14.13 11.00 1.01
C CYS A 6 -14.61 9.61 1.47
N ILE A 7 -15.33 9.55 2.60
CA ILE A 7 -15.79 8.31 3.23
C ILE A 7 -16.72 7.50 2.32
N ASP A 8 -17.60 8.18 1.57
CA ASP A 8 -18.52 7.51 0.65
C ASP A 8 -17.77 6.80 -0.48
N LYS A 9 -16.71 7.42 -1.00
CA LYS A 9 -15.85 6.79 -2.01
C LYS A 9 -15.09 5.60 -1.42
N VAL A 10 -14.53 5.73 -0.21
CA VAL A 10 -13.81 4.64 0.46
C VAL A 10 -14.72 3.44 0.71
N ASN A 11 -15.93 3.67 1.21
CA ASN A 11 -16.90 2.60 1.49
C ASN A 11 -17.42 1.89 0.24
N SER A 12 -17.31 2.52 -0.94
CA SER A 12 -17.72 1.92 -2.21
C SER A 12 -16.71 0.89 -2.76
N ILE A 13 -15.49 0.83 -2.20
CA ILE A 13 -14.42 -0.04 -2.68
C ILE A 13 -14.60 -1.47 -2.17
N SER A 14 -14.94 -2.40 -3.06
CA SER A 14 -15.19 -3.81 -2.72
C SER A 14 -14.06 -4.77 -3.07
N LYS A 15 -13.09 -4.37 -3.90
CA LYS A 15 -11.95 -5.17 -4.36
C LYS A 15 -10.74 -4.27 -4.69
N ASN A 16 -9.53 -4.82 -4.70
CA ASN A 16 -8.29 -4.08 -5.00
C ASN A 16 -8.11 -2.87 -4.06
N GLN A 17 -8.46 -3.04 -2.78
CA GLN A 17 -8.65 -1.93 -1.84
C GLN A 17 -7.42 -1.03 -1.73
N THR A 18 -6.24 -1.62 -1.60
CA THR A 18 -4.95 -0.93 -1.47
C THR A 18 -4.63 -0.11 -2.72
N GLN A 19 -4.92 -0.65 -3.91
CA GLN A 19 -4.72 0.04 -5.18
C GLN A 19 -5.72 1.16 -5.40
N GLU A 20 -7.01 0.93 -5.11
CA GLU A 20 -8.07 1.94 -5.23
C GLU A 20 -7.86 3.09 -4.23
N LEU A 21 -7.49 2.77 -2.98
CA LEU A 21 -7.11 3.79 -2.00
C LEU A 21 -5.91 4.62 -2.46
N TYR A 22 -4.90 3.98 -3.05
CA TYR A 22 -3.76 4.70 -3.63
C TYR A 22 -4.17 5.66 -4.76
N LYS A 23 -5.10 5.27 -5.63
CA LYS A 23 -5.64 6.16 -6.67
C LYS A 23 -6.34 7.36 -6.04
N LEU A 24 -7.18 7.14 -5.04
CA LEU A 24 -7.85 8.24 -4.33
C LEU A 24 -6.84 9.19 -3.65
N CYS A 25 -5.79 8.66 -3.03
CA CYS A 25 -4.70 9.46 -2.46
C CYS A 25 -3.99 10.33 -3.51
N LYS A 26 -3.86 9.80 -4.74
CA LYS A 26 -3.28 10.53 -5.87
C LYS A 26 -4.23 11.61 -6.42
N GLU A 27 -5.54 11.36 -6.42
CA GLU A 27 -6.55 12.33 -6.85
C GLU A 27 -6.59 13.58 -5.95
N ILE A 28 -6.35 13.41 -4.65
CA ILE A 28 -6.34 14.51 -3.67
C ILE A 28 -4.95 15.17 -3.52
N ASP A 29 -4.01 14.85 -4.41
CA ASP A 29 -2.63 15.37 -4.42
C ASP A 29 -1.93 15.28 -3.06
N MET A 30 -1.99 14.09 -2.44
CA MET A 30 -1.24 13.84 -1.20
C MET A 30 0.27 14.04 -1.41
N GLU A 31 0.97 14.34 -0.32
CA GLU A 31 2.40 14.61 -0.38
C GLU A 31 3.18 13.53 -1.14
N PRO A 32 4.10 13.92 -2.06
CA PRO A 32 4.82 12.99 -2.93
C PRO A 32 5.55 11.88 -2.17
N HIS A 33 6.05 12.18 -0.97
CA HIS A 33 6.74 11.22 -0.12
C HIS A 33 5.81 10.09 0.35
N VAL A 34 4.55 10.43 0.64
CA VAL A 34 3.51 9.48 1.06
C VAL A 34 3.10 8.61 -0.11
N LEU A 35 2.82 9.21 -1.26
CA LEU A 35 2.45 8.48 -2.47
C LEU A 35 3.54 7.48 -2.85
N LYS A 36 4.81 7.87 -2.74
CA LYS A 36 5.95 6.96 -2.98
C LYS A 36 5.96 5.78 -1.99
N LEU A 37 5.63 6.01 -0.73
CA LEU A 37 5.57 4.95 0.28
C LEU A 37 4.39 4.00 0.06
N LEU A 38 3.19 4.53 -0.21
CA LEU A 38 2.01 3.73 -0.53
C LEU A 38 2.20 2.90 -1.81
N ASN A 39 2.88 3.45 -2.82
CA ASN A 39 3.21 2.70 -4.03
C ASN A 39 4.16 1.53 -3.74
N LYS A 40 5.13 1.70 -2.82
CA LYS A 40 5.96 0.58 -2.35
C LYS A 40 5.12 -0.50 -1.68
N VAL A 41 4.13 -0.15 -0.86
CA VAL A 41 3.21 -1.13 -0.26
C VAL A 41 2.50 -1.95 -1.33
N ASN A 42 1.93 -1.30 -2.36
CA ASN A 42 1.26 -1.98 -3.46
C ASN A 42 2.17 -2.96 -4.24
N LEU A 43 3.46 -2.67 -4.34
CA LEU A 43 4.44 -3.54 -4.98
C LEU A 43 4.84 -4.73 -4.12
N ILE A 44 4.90 -4.55 -2.80
CA ILE A 44 5.42 -5.53 -1.85
C ILE A 44 4.34 -6.51 -1.41
N THR A 45 3.12 -6.04 -1.21
CA THR A 45 1.95 -6.83 -0.81
C THR A 45 0.83 -6.66 -1.83
N PRO A 46 0.98 -7.21 -3.05
CA PRO A 46 -0.07 -7.11 -4.05
C PRO A 46 -1.27 -7.98 -3.64
N GLU A 47 -2.48 -7.49 -3.90
CA GLU A 47 -3.71 -8.25 -3.63
C GLU A 47 -3.90 -9.44 -4.58
N HIS A 48 -3.20 -9.43 -5.72
CA HIS A 48 -3.14 -10.55 -6.65
C HIS A 48 -1.71 -11.08 -6.71
N ILE A 49 -1.44 -12.12 -5.94
CA ILE A 49 -0.19 -12.90 -6.06
C ILE A 49 -0.43 -13.94 -7.14
N HIS A 50 0.16 -13.74 -8.32
CA HIS A 50 0.19 -14.78 -9.34
C HIS A 50 1.16 -15.88 -8.89
N LEU A 51 0.61 -16.96 -8.33
CA LEU A 51 1.39 -18.13 -7.94
C LEU A 51 1.69 -18.97 -9.19
N ASN A 52 2.95 -19.00 -9.61
CA ASN A 52 3.40 -19.96 -10.61
C ASN A 52 3.33 -21.38 -10.02
N SER A 53 2.33 -22.16 -10.44
CA SER A 53 2.04 -23.49 -9.90
C SER A 53 3.01 -24.59 -10.34
N PHE A 54 4.07 -24.27 -11.10
CA PHE A 54 5.04 -25.26 -11.58
C PHE A 54 6.15 -25.57 -10.56
N MET A 55 6.35 -24.72 -9.54
CA MET A 55 7.33 -24.98 -8.46
C MET A 55 6.78 -24.87 -7.03
N PHE A 56 5.47 -24.61 -6.81
CA PHE A 56 4.84 -24.46 -5.48
C PHE A 56 5.49 -23.47 -4.49
N GLU A 57 6.55 -22.78 -4.89
CA GLU A 57 7.15 -21.68 -4.14
C GLU A 57 6.54 -20.35 -4.63
N PRO A 58 5.84 -19.62 -3.75
CA PRO A 58 5.67 -18.19 -3.97
C PRO A 58 7.06 -17.56 -3.97
N LEU A 59 7.60 -17.26 -5.15
CA LEU A 59 8.80 -16.44 -5.29
C LEU A 59 8.46 -15.00 -4.91
N VAL A 60 8.32 -14.73 -3.60
CA VAL A 60 8.39 -13.39 -3.05
C VAL A 60 9.87 -13.14 -2.78
N ASP A 61 10.60 -12.71 -3.82
CA ASP A 61 12.02 -12.35 -3.74
C ASP A 61 12.19 -11.00 -3.02
N MET A 62 11.86 -10.99 -1.73
CA MET A 62 11.98 -9.83 -0.88
C MET A 62 12.65 -10.19 0.43
N SER A 63 13.73 -9.49 0.75
CA SER A 63 14.37 -9.65 2.05
C SER A 63 13.42 -9.21 3.18
N MET A 64 13.43 -9.95 4.30
CA MET A 64 12.70 -9.56 5.51
C MET A 64 13.06 -8.15 5.99
N ASN A 65 14.30 -7.73 5.78
CA ASN A 65 14.77 -6.38 6.10
C ASN A 65 13.98 -5.30 5.35
N ASN A 66 13.63 -5.55 4.08
CA ASN A 66 12.82 -4.62 3.29
C ASN A 66 11.40 -4.50 3.85
N LEU A 67 10.80 -5.61 4.30
CA LEU A 67 9.48 -5.61 4.95
C LEU A 67 9.49 -4.83 6.28
N VAL A 68 10.49 -5.09 7.13
CA VAL A 68 10.64 -4.40 8.43
C VAL A 68 10.88 -2.90 8.24
N SER A 69 11.73 -2.53 7.27
CA SER A 69 12.01 -1.13 6.92
C SER A 69 10.78 -0.42 6.37
N LEU A 70 10.01 -1.08 5.50
CA LEU A 70 8.75 -0.55 4.97
C LEU A 70 7.74 -0.31 6.09
N TYR A 71 7.54 -1.30 6.96
CA TYR A 71 6.63 -1.19 8.10
C TYR A 71 7.04 -0.02 9.01
N SER A 72 8.33 0.08 9.35
CA SER A 72 8.84 1.16 10.20
C SER A 72 8.61 2.54 9.56
N SER A 73 8.82 2.65 8.24
CA SER A 73 8.58 3.88 7.48
C SER A 73 7.11 4.30 7.51
N ILE A 74 6.18 3.34 7.40
CA ILE A 74 4.73 3.60 7.46
C ILE A 74 4.30 3.95 8.88
N ARG A 75 4.85 3.26 9.89
CA ARG A 75 4.53 3.55 11.29
C ARG A 75 4.92 4.98 11.68
N ASN A 76 6.05 5.46 11.19
CA ASN A 76 6.50 6.83 11.44
C ASN A 76 5.68 7.90 10.69
N LEU A 77 4.99 7.49 9.62
CA LEU A 77 4.10 8.38 8.87
C LEU A 77 2.87 8.78 9.71
N ASP A 78 2.37 7.88 10.55
CA ASP A 78 1.25 8.16 11.46
C ASP A 78 1.65 9.10 12.60
N SER A 79 2.87 8.95 13.14
CA SER A 79 3.39 9.80 14.22
C SER A 79 3.79 11.21 13.78
N THR A 80 3.96 11.45 12.48
CA THR A 80 4.35 12.77 11.95
C THR A 80 3.13 13.69 11.70
N ILE A 81 1.90 13.16 11.85
CA ILE A 81 0.65 13.87 11.54
C ILE A 81 -0.17 14.17 12.82
N ALA A 82 0.43 13.96 13.99
CA ALA A 82 -0.12 14.33 15.29
C ALA A 82 0.23 15.78 15.67
#